data_AF-A0AA87F874-F1
#
_entry.id   AF-A0AA87F874-F1
#
_cell.length_a   1.000
_cell.length_b   1.000
_cell.length_c   1.000
_cell.angle_alpha   90.00
_cell.angle_beta   90.00
_cell.angle_gamma   90.00
#
_symmetry.space_group_name_H-M   'P 1'
#
loop_
_entity.id
_entity.type
_entity.pdbx_description
1 polymer ?
#
loop_
_entity_poly.entity_id
_entity_poly.type
_entity_poly.pdbx_seq_one_letter_code
_entity_poly.pdbx_strand_id
1 'polypeptide(L)'
;MVKKYYAVRKGAKPGIYETWGEAEQQVKGFSGAEYKSFRTLSEADNYLLHESEEQSNDSSSTETMNEQINLEISELDDDSVLAFVDGSFSPKTNDGKEKYSYGVILLTKNAEYRLYKSSVDKEGLESRNVSGEIAGVKAAIDWAIEQQKTKIKIYYDYEGIKKWANGDWSAKKNLTKSYVEYINSSRSKIKIDFYHTPSHSGIRYNEQADLLAKAALNDKTYRTGNDGSVYIVGISIERWDELLDEIGNISGNELNFEIIDIKDGHKRIIIQLASDKVTINNYHNINSYIQGNSNTELFSRIVDVVISEVNDEDKVVEVLNVYHALTITVEQIEREFTKLIPNYPLMSGDIKHKNMLLAAVYNTLLKGYMPDYTQLLHPTFRAMEYYLHRILYDKEGKSTTKTNKHGKSSNNFSFFSYDDTSKSYFYNSNCSLNSNELNYLNRLYNKYSQMRHPYSHTPALDIDVAIVTSITEARNLILDCLQLFNEYYIIFN
;
A
#
# COMPACT_ATOMS: atom_id res chain seq x y z
N MET A 1 38.18 -3.28 -45.30
CA MET A 1 38.13 -3.79 -43.91
C MET A 1 36.76 -4.37 -43.67
N VAL A 2 36.66 -5.51 -42.98
CA VAL A 2 35.35 -6.13 -42.65
C VAL A 2 34.62 -5.21 -41.67
N LYS A 3 33.38 -4.80 -41.98
CA LYS A 3 32.54 -3.96 -41.11
C LYS A 3 32.33 -4.71 -39.77
N LYS A 4 32.50 -4.03 -38.65
CA LYS A 4 32.35 -4.58 -37.30
C LYS A 4 31.32 -3.76 -36.53
N TYR A 5 30.62 -4.43 -35.62
CA TYR A 5 29.67 -3.83 -34.69
C TYR A 5 30.20 -4.02 -33.27
N TYR A 6 30.08 -3.02 -32.41
CA TYR A 6 30.62 -3.01 -31.05
C TYR A 6 29.46 -2.89 -30.07
N ALA A 7 29.15 -3.96 -29.36
CA ALA A 7 28.09 -3.96 -28.37
C ALA A 7 28.67 -3.64 -26.99
N VAL A 8 28.17 -2.59 -26.35
CA VAL A 8 28.47 -2.18 -24.98
C VAL A 8 27.30 -2.61 -24.11
N ARG A 9 27.53 -3.61 -23.25
CA ARG A 9 26.55 -4.14 -22.30
C ARG A 9 26.56 -3.39 -20.98
N LYS A 10 27.75 -2.99 -20.50
CA LYS A 10 27.93 -2.07 -19.36
C LYS A 10 28.89 -0.96 -19.74
N GLY A 11 28.44 0.29 -19.59
CA GLY A 11 29.18 1.51 -19.92
C GLY A 11 28.32 2.74 -19.65
N ALA A 12 28.85 3.93 -19.93
CA ALA A 12 28.15 5.21 -19.78
C ALA A 12 26.82 5.24 -20.54
N LYS A 13 26.77 4.64 -21.74
CA LYS A 13 25.55 4.34 -22.49
C LYS A 13 25.67 2.94 -23.11
N PRO A 14 24.90 1.95 -22.64
CA PRO A 14 24.80 0.64 -23.31
C PRO A 14 24.15 0.75 -24.69
N GLY A 15 24.55 -0.11 -25.63
CA GLY A 15 24.05 -0.10 -27.01
C GLY A 15 25.05 -0.68 -28.01
N ILE A 16 24.67 -0.70 -29.29
CA ILE A 16 25.52 -1.16 -30.39
C ILE A 16 26.03 0.03 -31.19
N TYR A 17 27.34 0.06 -31.44
CA TYR A 17 28.02 1.11 -32.18
C TYR A 17 28.68 0.54 -33.42
N GLU A 18 28.69 1.29 -34.53
CA GLU A 18 29.31 0.83 -35.78
C GLU A 18 30.82 1.07 -35.83
N THR A 19 31.35 1.86 -34.89
CA THR A 19 32.77 2.16 -34.79
C THR A 19 33.31 1.96 -33.37
N TRP A 20 34.58 1.56 -33.27
CA TRP A 20 35.24 1.44 -31.97
C TRP A 20 35.34 2.80 -31.28
N GLY A 21 35.56 3.90 -32.01
CA GLY A 21 35.67 5.24 -31.43
C GLY A 21 34.42 5.69 -30.67
N GLU A 22 33.23 5.29 -31.13
CA GLU A 22 31.96 5.56 -30.44
C GLU A 22 31.77 4.65 -29.22
N ALA A 23 32.08 3.36 -29.34
CA ALA A 23 32.00 2.40 -28.23
C ALA A 23 33.03 2.71 -27.12
N GLU A 24 34.25 3.11 -27.48
CA GLU A 24 35.33 3.45 -26.55
C GLU A 24 34.91 4.62 -25.64
N GLN A 25 34.25 5.64 -26.20
CA GLN A 25 33.73 6.77 -25.41
C GLN A 25 32.74 6.33 -24.33
N GLN A 26 32.06 5.19 -24.51
CA GLN A 26 31.09 4.68 -23.52
C GLN A 26 31.73 3.80 -22.45
N VAL A 27 32.89 3.22 -22.70
CA VAL A 27 33.52 2.25 -21.77
C VAL A 27 34.75 2.81 -21.07
N LYS A 28 35.40 3.82 -21.66
CA LYS A 28 36.64 4.40 -21.15
C LYS A 28 36.37 5.22 -19.89
N GLY A 29 36.98 4.79 -18.78
CA GLY A 29 36.78 5.40 -17.45
C GLY A 29 35.56 4.88 -16.69
N PHE A 30 34.80 3.92 -17.25
CA PHE A 30 33.67 3.29 -16.59
C PHE A 30 34.12 1.98 -15.91
N SER A 31 34.05 1.91 -14.58
CA SER A 31 34.48 0.73 -13.81
C SER A 31 33.53 -0.44 -14.05
N GLY A 32 34.06 -1.61 -14.41
CA GLY A 32 33.25 -2.80 -14.71
C GLY A 32 32.56 -2.76 -16.08
N ALA A 33 33.10 -2.00 -17.04
CA ALA A 33 32.56 -1.96 -18.40
C ALA A 33 32.64 -3.33 -19.10
N GLU A 34 31.55 -3.72 -19.77
CA GLU A 34 31.41 -4.98 -20.48
C GLU A 34 31.05 -4.69 -21.93
N TYR A 35 31.90 -5.09 -22.88
CA TYR A 35 31.70 -4.83 -24.30
C TYR A 35 32.42 -5.86 -25.18
N LYS A 36 31.92 -6.05 -26.41
CA LYS A 36 32.50 -7.01 -27.38
C LYS A 36 32.23 -6.58 -28.82
N SER A 37 33.12 -6.93 -29.75
CA SER A 37 32.95 -6.65 -31.18
C SER A 37 32.48 -7.88 -31.96
N PHE A 38 31.55 -7.69 -32.89
CA PHE A 38 30.92 -8.72 -33.73
C PHE A 38 31.04 -8.38 -35.22
N ARG A 39 30.84 -9.38 -36.08
CA ARG A 39 30.91 -9.19 -37.55
C ARG A 39 29.56 -8.85 -38.14
N THR A 40 28.47 -9.14 -37.44
CA THR A 40 27.11 -8.83 -37.88
C THR A 40 26.34 -8.09 -36.77
N LEU A 41 25.33 -7.30 -37.15
CA LEU A 41 24.47 -6.59 -36.20
C LEU A 41 23.67 -7.57 -35.33
N SER A 42 23.17 -8.67 -35.92
CA SER A 42 22.40 -9.69 -35.21
C SER A 42 23.20 -10.39 -34.11
N GLU A 43 24.49 -10.64 -34.31
CA GLU A 43 25.36 -11.18 -33.24
C GLU A 43 25.57 -10.18 -32.10
N ALA A 44 25.64 -8.88 -32.42
CA ALA A 44 25.75 -7.82 -31.44
C ALA A 44 24.45 -7.61 -30.65
N ASP A 45 23.30 -7.72 -31.31
CA ASP A 45 21.97 -7.73 -30.67
C ASP A 45 21.83 -8.94 -29.74
N ASN A 46 22.19 -10.15 -30.20
CA ASN A 46 22.12 -11.35 -29.36
C ASN A 46 23.02 -11.24 -28.12
N TYR A 47 24.16 -10.56 -28.19
CA TYR A 47 25.03 -10.31 -27.04
C TYR A 47 24.42 -9.34 -26.01
N LEU A 48 23.54 -8.43 -26.45
CA LEU A 48 22.76 -7.57 -25.55
C LEU A 48 21.48 -8.26 -25.03
N LEU A 49 20.92 -9.21 -25.81
CA LEU A 49 19.68 -9.92 -25.49
C LEU A 49 19.87 -11.19 -24.66
N HIS A 50 21.05 -11.81 -24.68
CA HIS A 50 21.35 -12.97 -23.83
C HIS A 50 21.93 -12.53 -22.48
N GLU A 51 21.06 -12.45 -21.48
CA GLU A 51 21.43 -12.56 -20.07
C GLU A 51 22.08 -13.94 -19.85
N SER A 52 23.41 -13.94 -19.82
CA SER A 52 24.27 -14.91 -19.12
C SER A 52 23.91 -16.40 -19.28
N GLU A 53 24.38 -17.02 -20.36
CA GLU A 53 24.70 -18.44 -20.34
C GLU A 53 26.23 -18.62 -20.42
N GLU A 54 26.74 -19.29 -19.38
CA GLU A 54 28.05 -19.93 -19.22
C GLU A 54 29.25 -19.00 -18.91
N GLN A 55 29.91 -19.08 -17.74
CA GLN A 55 30.09 -20.17 -16.76
C GLN A 55 30.21 -19.53 -15.35
N SER A 56 29.73 -20.09 -14.23
CA SER A 56 29.66 -21.50 -13.85
C SER A 56 28.70 -21.73 -12.65
N ASN A 57 27.76 -22.68 -12.79
CA ASN A 57 27.08 -23.49 -11.75
C ASN A 57 26.13 -22.82 -10.71
N ASP A 58 25.05 -22.12 -11.08
CA ASP A 58 24.01 -21.79 -10.06
C ASP A 58 22.52 -21.83 -10.48
N SER A 59 22.18 -21.86 -11.77
CA SER A 59 20.77 -21.82 -12.20
C SER A 59 19.97 -23.08 -11.83
N SER A 60 20.61 -24.25 -11.80
CA SER A 60 19.99 -25.49 -11.31
C SER A 60 19.78 -25.46 -9.79
N SER A 61 20.64 -24.79 -9.03
CA SER A 61 20.54 -24.69 -7.56
C SER A 61 19.48 -23.68 -7.13
N THR A 62 19.32 -22.55 -7.82
CA THR A 62 18.28 -21.56 -7.48
C THR A 62 16.87 -22.12 -7.67
N GLU A 63 16.58 -22.78 -8.80
CA GLU A 63 15.28 -23.42 -9.03
C GLU A 63 15.04 -24.52 -7.98
N THR A 64 16.04 -25.37 -7.72
CA THR A 64 15.99 -26.39 -6.67
C THR A 64 15.76 -25.78 -5.28
N MET A 65 16.38 -24.63 -4.95
CA MET A 65 16.19 -23.94 -3.67
C MET A 65 14.79 -23.35 -3.55
N ASN A 66 14.27 -22.70 -4.60
CA ASN A 66 12.90 -22.20 -4.61
C ASN A 66 11.88 -23.34 -4.46
N GLU A 67 12.09 -24.48 -5.13
CA GLU A 67 11.28 -25.68 -4.94
C GLU A 67 11.36 -26.22 -3.52
N GLN A 68 12.55 -26.31 -2.94
CA GLN A 68 12.74 -26.77 -1.57
C GLN A 68 12.08 -25.82 -0.55
N ILE A 69 12.16 -24.50 -0.76
CA ILE A 69 11.48 -23.51 0.05
C ILE A 69 9.96 -23.68 -0.06
N ASN A 70 9.42 -23.86 -1.27
CA ASN A 70 7.98 -24.07 -1.48
C ASN A 70 7.48 -25.35 -0.80
N LEU A 71 8.27 -26.44 -0.86
CA LEU A 71 7.99 -27.66 -0.12
C LEU A 71 7.98 -27.40 1.40
N GLU A 72 8.98 -26.69 1.91
CA GLU A 72 9.06 -26.38 3.33
C GLU A 72 7.87 -25.52 3.80
N ILE A 73 7.44 -24.55 2.99
CA ILE A 73 6.23 -23.75 3.24
C ILE A 73 5.00 -24.65 3.31
N SER A 74 4.88 -25.62 2.41
CA SER A 74 3.73 -26.55 2.37
C SER A 74 3.68 -27.50 3.56
N GLU A 75 4.83 -27.75 4.20
CA GLU A 75 4.99 -28.65 5.35
C GLU A 75 5.06 -27.91 6.70
N LEU A 76 4.89 -26.57 6.72
CA LEU A 76 4.90 -25.80 7.95
C LEU A 76 3.78 -26.24 8.91
N ASP A 77 4.16 -26.52 10.15
CA ASP A 77 3.20 -26.68 11.25
C ASP A 77 2.74 -25.32 11.81
N ASP A 78 1.71 -25.36 12.66
CA ASP A 78 1.12 -24.16 13.26
C ASP A 78 2.06 -23.44 14.25
N ASP A 79 3.14 -24.09 14.70
CA ASP A 79 4.10 -23.55 15.67
C ASP A 79 5.38 -22.99 15.03
N SER A 80 5.54 -23.19 13.71
CA SER A 80 6.72 -22.83 12.93
C SER A 80 6.49 -21.62 12.03
N VAL A 81 7.57 -20.88 11.77
CA VAL A 81 7.60 -19.77 10.80
C VAL A 81 8.91 -19.76 10.03
N LEU A 82 8.84 -19.50 8.72
CA LEU A 82 10.01 -19.13 7.91
C LEU A 82 10.10 -17.61 7.82
N ALA A 83 11.29 -17.05 7.97
CA ALA A 83 11.55 -15.63 7.81
C ALA A 83 12.63 -15.44 6.73
N PHE A 84 12.42 -14.50 5.82
CA PHE A 84 13.42 -14.05 4.85
C PHE A 84 13.74 -12.60 5.18
N VAL A 85 15.02 -12.30 5.39
CA VAL A 85 15.47 -11.01 5.92
C VAL A 85 16.51 -10.42 4.99
N ASP A 86 16.37 -9.12 4.71
CA ASP A 86 17.39 -8.34 4.00
C ASP A 86 17.51 -6.92 4.61
N GLY A 87 18.66 -6.29 4.38
CA GLY A 87 18.99 -4.95 4.83
C GLY A 87 19.40 -4.04 3.67
N SER A 88 19.00 -2.78 3.73
CA SER A 88 19.39 -1.78 2.73
C SER A 88 19.97 -0.52 3.38
N PHE A 89 20.67 0.27 2.59
CA PHE A 89 21.26 1.54 3.02
C PHE A 89 21.32 2.54 1.87
N SER A 90 21.02 3.81 2.16
CA SER A 90 21.21 4.91 1.23
C SER A 90 21.94 6.09 1.89
N PRO A 91 22.99 6.63 1.25
CA PRO A 91 23.68 7.83 1.69
C PRO A 91 22.83 9.09 1.57
N LYS A 92 21.75 9.05 0.77
CA LYS A 92 20.86 10.17 0.51
C LYS A 92 19.48 9.66 0.09
N THR A 93 18.54 9.70 1.02
CA THR A 93 17.13 9.38 0.79
C THR A 93 16.35 10.61 0.32
N ASN A 94 15.08 10.42 -0.07
CA ASN A 94 14.21 11.50 -0.56
C ASN A 94 14.06 12.69 0.41
N ASP A 95 14.22 12.47 1.72
CA ASP A 95 14.23 13.51 2.75
C ASP A 95 15.63 14.07 3.06
N GLY A 96 16.61 13.77 2.21
CA GLY A 96 17.98 14.29 2.29
C GLY A 96 18.84 13.68 3.40
N LYS A 97 18.36 12.63 4.08
CA LYS A 97 19.08 11.97 5.18
C LYS A 97 19.83 10.74 4.71
N GLU A 98 20.83 10.35 5.48
CA GLU A 98 21.44 9.03 5.39
C GLU A 98 20.57 8.06 6.19
N LYS A 99 20.20 6.91 5.61
CA LYS A 99 19.36 5.90 6.27
C LYS A 99 19.86 4.50 5.99
N TYR A 100 19.57 3.61 6.93
CA TYR A 100 19.57 2.18 6.70
C TYR A 100 18.17 1.62 7.00
N SER A 101 17.85 0.45 6.48
CA SER A 101 16.53 -0.16 6.61
C SER A 101 16.59 -1.69 6.58
N TYR A 102 15.48 -2.32 6.94
CA TYR A 102 15.28 -3.75 6.77
C TYR A 102 13.96 -4.07 6.07
N GLY A 103 13.92 -5.24 5.44
CA GLY A 103 12.72 -5.90 4.94
C GLY A 103 12.69 -7.34 5.44
N VAL A 104 11.50 -7.80 5.84
CA VAL A 104 11.27 -9.17 6.31
C VAL A 104 9.99 -9.71 5.69
N ILE A 105 10.06 -10.92 5.12
CA ILE A 105 8.90 -11.73 4.76
C ILE A 105 8.79 -12.90 5.74
N LEU A 106 7.63 -13.07 6.37
CA LEU A 106 7.33 -14.15 7.33
C LEU A 106 6.25 -15.06 6.76
N LEU A 107 6.53 -16.36 6.69
CA LEU A 107 5.61 -17.37 6.17
C LEU A 107 5.22 -18.33 7.28
N THR A 108 3.92 -18.41 7.54
CA THR A 108 3.30 -19.41 8.40
C THR A 108 2.46 -20.36 7.55
N LYS A 109 2.00 -21.47 8.12
CA LYS A 109 1.07 -22.40 7.46
C LYS A 109 -0.15 -21.71 6.83
N ASN A 110 -0.65 -20.64 7.44
CA ASN A 110 -1.93 -20.02 7.08
C ASN A 110 -1.80 -18.64 6.44
N ALA A 111 -0.64 -17.97 6.53
CA ALA A 111 -0.48 -16.57 6.13
C ALA A 111 0.97 -16.15 5.87
N GLU A 112 1.12 -15.13 5.02
CA GLU A 112 2.34 -14.34 4.80
C GLU A 112 2.23 -12.99 5.51
N TYR A 113 3.30 -12.54 6.15
CA TYR A 113 3.40 -11.23 6.80
C TYR A 113 4.66 -10.50 6.33
N ARG A 114 4.63 -9.17 6.39
CA ARG A 114 5.74 -8.31 5.96
C ARG A 114 6.09 -7.31 7.05
N LEU A 115 7.38 -7.20 7.40
CA LEU A 115 7.89 -6.20 8.34
C LEU A 115 8.98 -5.38 7.65
N TYR A 116 8.99 -4.08 7.85
CA TYR A 116 10.03 -3.22 7.31
C TYR A 116 10.13 -1.92 8.09
N LYS A 117 11.32 -1.33 8.12
CA LYS A 117 11.58 -0.08 8.83
C LYS A 117 12.89 0.53 8.36
N SER A 118 12.96 1.86 8.32
CA SER A 118 14.23 2.59 8.26
C SER A 118 14.60 3.27 9.58
N SER A 119 15.90 3.47 9.75
CA SER A 119 16.53 4.05 10.92
C SER A 119 17.64 5.02 10.52
N VAL A 120 17.95 5.95 11.44
CA VAL A 120 18.92 7.04 11.27
C VAL A 120 19.89 7.15 12.45
N ASP A 121 19.87 6.19 13.38
CA ASP A 121 20.76 6.26 14.52
C ASP A 121 22.22 6.06 14.08
N LYS A 122 23.10 6.84 14.70
CA LYS A 122 24.51 6.94 14.30
C LYS A 122 25.22 5.60 14.33
N GLU A 123 24.94 4.77 15.33
CA GLU A 123 25.57 3.46 15.49
C GLU A 123 25.19 2.51 14.35
N GLY A 124 23.91 2.48 13.96
CA GLY A 124 23.44 1.72 12.82
C GLY A 124 23.98 2.24 11.49
N LEU A 125 24.05 3.55 11.30
CA LEU A 125 24.60 4.15 10.07
C LEU A 125 26.07 3.76 9.81
N GLU A 126 26.88 3.56 10.85
CA GLU A 126 28.27 3.10 10.73
C GLU A 126 28.41 1.68 10.18
N SER A 127 27.37 0.85 10.26
CA SER A 127 27.37 -0.51 9.69
C SER A 127 26.34 -0.70 8.56
N ARG A 128 25.66 0.37 8.13
CA ARG A 128 24.86 0.45 6.89
C ARG A 128 23.85 -0.70 6.77
N ASN A 129 23.80 -1.39 5.62
CA ASN A 129 22.86 -2.46 5.34
C ASN A 129 22.96 -3.63 6.33
N VAL A 130 24.15 -3.91 6.89
CA VAL A 130 24.32 -4.93 7.94
C VAL A 130 23.52 -4.58 9.20
N SER A 131 23.41 -3.30 9.54
CA SER A 131 22.54 -2.86 10.65
C SER A 131 21.06 -3.10 10.35
N GLY A 132 20.69 -2.94 9.09
CA GLY A 132 19.36 -3.26 8.57
C GLY A 132 19.05 -4.72 8.79
N GLU A 133 19.88 -5.60 8.25
CA GLU A 133 19.68 -7.04 8.32
C GLU A 133 19.64 -7.55 9.78
N ILE A 134 20.55 -7.07 10.64
CA ILE A 134 20.49 -7.36 12.09
C ILE A 134 19.15 -6.93 12.70
N ALA A 135 18.66 -5.74 12.36
CA ALA A 135 17.39 -5.24 12.85
C ALA A 135 16.20 -6.06 12.32
N GLY A 136 16.23 -6.49 11.06
CA GLY A 136 15.24 -7.38 10.47
C GLY A 136 15.18 -8.75 11.15
N VAL A 137 16.34 -9.34 11.46
CA VAL A 137 16.41 -10.61 12.21
C VAL A 137 15.79 -10.48 13.60
N LYS A 138 16.09 -9.39 14.31
CA LYS A 138 15.47 -9.11 15.62
C LYS A 138 13.94 -8.97 15.48
N ALA A 139 13.48 -8.19 14.51
CA ALA A 139 12.06 -7.99 14.26
C ALA A 139 11.32 -9.29 13.93
N ALA A 140 11.92 -10.17 13.13
CA ALA A 140 11.35 -11.48 12.80
C ALA A 140 11.19 -12.38 14.04
N ILE A 141 12.20 -12.39 14.93
CA ILE A 141 12.19 -13.18 16.16
C ILE A 141 11.18 -12.62 17.17
N ASP A 142 11.16 -11.30 17.36
CA ASP A 142 10.20 -10.64 18.26
C ASP A 142 8.76 -10.96 17.81
N TRP A 143 8.47 -10.82 16.51
CA TRP A 143 7.18 -11.19 15.94
C TRP A 143 6.82 -12.66 16.20
N ALA A 144 7.76 -13.59 15.97
CA ALA A 144 7.51 -15.00 16.17
C ALA A 144 7.18 -15.33 17.64
N ILE A 145 7.89 -14.72 18.59
CA ILE A 145 7.64 -14.87 20.03
C ILE A 145 6.27 -14.29 20.39
N GLU A 146 5.92 -13.10 19.89
CA GLU A 146 4.63 -12.45 20.12
C GLU A 146 3.45 -13.28 19.57
N GLN A 147 3.64 -13.92 18.42
CA GLN A 147 2.66 -14.84 17.82
C GLN A 147 2.71 -16.25 18.43
N GLN A 148 3.42 -16.41 19.56
CA GLN A 148 3.52 -17.67 20.31
C GLN A 148 4.07 -18.84 19.49
N LYS A 149 4.91 -18.56 18.48
CA LYS A 149 5.61 -19.59 17.70
C LYS A 149 6.74 -20.18 18.54
N THR A 150 6.96 -21.49 18.38
CA THR A 150 8.02 -22.21 19.10
C THR A 150 9.29 -22.36 18.26
N LYS A 151 9.20 -22.18 16.94
CA LYS A 151 10.32 -22.30 16.01
C LYS A 151 10.28 -21.26 14.90
N ILE A 152 11.45 -20.67 14.61
CA ILE A 152 11.69 -19.79 13.47
C ILE A 152 12.91 -20.27 12.68
N LYS A 153 12.78 -20.38 11.36
CA LYS A 153 13.91 -20.55 10.44
C LYS A 153 14.12 -19.25 9.67
N ILE A 154 15.33 -18.69 9.73
CA ILE A 154 15.67 -17.39 9.16
C ILE A 154 16.62 -17.59 7.98
N TYR A 155 16.17 -17.15 6.81
CA TYR A 155 16.92 -17.00 5.57
C TYR A 155 17.48 -15.58 5.51
N TYR A 156 18.77 -15.46 5.21
CA TYR A 156 19.52 -14.20 5.22
C TYR A 156 20.71 -14.31 4.26
N ASP A 157 21.24 -13.17 3.81
CA ASP A 157 22.27 -13.13 2.76
C ASP A 157 23.67 -12.77 3.27
N TYR A 158 23.80 -12.19 4.47
CA TYR A 158 25.09 -11.90 5.07
C TYR A 158 25.52 -12.97 6.08
N GLU A 159 26.60 -13.67 5.77
CA GLU A 159 27.15 -14.76 6.60
C GLU A 159 27.35 -14.37 8.08
N GLY A 160 27.65 -13.10 8.36
CA GLY A 160 27.88 -12.58 9.70
C GLY A 160 26.71 -12.77 10.66
N ILE A 161 25.46 -12.77 10.17
CA ILE A 161 24.25 -12.99 10.96
C ILE A 161 24.36 -14.28 11.78
N LYS A 162 24.60 -15.42 11.11
CA LYS A 162 24.76 -16.72 11.79
C LYS A 162 26.07 -16.83 12.55
N LYS A 163 27.17 -16.35 11.97
CA LYS A 163 28.51 -16.49 12.58
C LYS A 163 28.60 -15.78 13.92
N TRP A 164 28.00 -14.59 14.06
CA TRP A 164 27.91 -13.92 15.36
C TRP A 164 26.94 -14.65 16.30
N ALA A 165 25.75 -15.01 15.83
CA ALA A 165 24.76 -15.72 16.62
C ALA A 165 25.28 -17.05 17.23
N ASN A 166 26.18 -17.74 16.52
CA ASN A 166 26.78 -19.00 16.99
C ASN A 166 28.09 -18.82 17.75
N GLY A 167 28.64 -17.60 17.81
CA GLY A 167 29.94 -17.35 18.43
C GLY A 167 31.15 -17.75 17.57
N ASP A 168 30.94 -18.09 16.29
CA ASP A 168 32.01 -18.39 15.33
C ASP A 168 32.87 -17.14 15.06
N TRP A 169 32.24 -15.95 15.07
CA TRP A 169 32.89 -14.66 14.91
C TRP A 169 32.81 -13.84 16.21
N SER A 170 33.91 -13.18 16.57
CA SER A 170 33.93 -12.28 17.73
C SER A 170 33.18 -10.96 17.45
N ALA A 171 32.22 -10.62 18.30
CA ALA A 171 31.48 -9.37 18.24
C ALA A 171 32.31 -8.19 18.81
N LYS A 172 32.87 -7.35 17.92
CA LYS A 172 33.74 -6.23 18.31
C LYS A 172 32.98 -4.91 18.53
N LYS A 173 31.96 -4.64 17.71
CA LYS A 173 31.14 -3.43 17.79
C LYS A 173 30.02 -3.59 18.81
N ASN A 174 29.52 -2.49 19.36
CA ASN A 174 28.40 -2.50 20.31
C ASN A 174 27.13 -3.11 19.66
N LEU A 175 26.81 -2.71 18.42
CA LEU A 175 25.76 -3.30 17.61
C LEU A 175 25.81 -4.83 17.58
N THR A 176 26.97 -5.42 17.24
CA THR A 176 27.11 -6.89 17.13
C THR A 176 27.13 -7.57 18.48
N LYS A 177 27.64 -6.93 19.55
CA LYS A 177 27.54 -7.45 20.93
C LYS A 177 26.09 -7.52 21.39
N SER A 178 25.33 -6.43 21.18
CA SER A 178 23.89 -6.38 21.52
C SER A 178 23.09 -7.42 20.74
N TYR A 179 23.49 -7.71 19.49
CA TYR A 179 22.87 -8.75 18.68
C TYR A 179 23.13 -10.15 19.25
N VAL A 180 24.37 -10.46 19.64
CA VAL A 180 24.71 -11.74 20.28
C VAL A 180 23.96 -11.93 21.59
N GLU A 181 23.93 -10.89 22.45
CA GLU A 181 23.17 -10.91 23.71
C GLU A 181 21.68 -11.16 23.46
N TYR A 182 21.10 -10.45 22.49
CA TYR A 182 19.71 -10.62 22.09
C TYR A 182 19.43 -12.06 21.64
N ILE A 183 20.21 -12.61 20.70
CA ILE A 183 20.00 -13.98 20.19
C ILE A 183 20.10 -15.01 21.31
N ASN A 184 21.08 -14.90 22.19
CA ASN A 184 21.24 -15.80 23.33
C ASN A 184 20.03 -15.74 24.27
N SER A 185 19.48 -14.55 24.51
CA SER A 185 18.26 -14.40 25.30
C SER A 185 17.03 -15.00 24.60
N SER A 186 16.90 -14.80 23.28
CA SER A 186 15.76 -15.28 22.50
C SER A 186 15.77 -16.81 22.32
N ARG A 187 16.94 -17.45 22.25
CA ARG A 187 17.07 -18.92 22.19
C ARG A 187 16.47 -19.65 23.40
N SER A 188 16.29 -18.96 24.54
CA SER A 188 15.58 -19.52 25.69
C SER A 188 14.06 -19.56 25.52
N LYS A 189 13.52 -18.82 24.54
CA LYS A 189 12.08 -18.63 24.30
C LYS A 189 11.61 -19.31 23.01
N ILE A 190 12.45 -19.35 21.98
CA ILE A 190 12.11 -19.87 20.66
C ILE A 190 13.32 -20.60 20.05
N LYS A 191 13.07 -21.69 19.30
CA LYS A 191 14.11 -22.34 18.50
C LYS A 191 14.41 -21.52 17.25
N ILE A 192 15.68 -21.14 17.05
CA ILE A 192 16.14 -20.30 15.95
C ILE A 192 17.10 -21.07 15.07
N ASP A 193 16.70 -21.33 13.82
CA ASP A 193 17.53 -21.97 12.79
C ASP A 193 17.96 -20.95 11.74
N PHE A 194 19.24 -20.92 11.36
CA PHE A 194 19.80 -19.96 10.41
C PHE A 194 20.21 -20.65 9.10
N TYR A 195 19.66 -20.18 7.98
CA TYR A 195 19.94 -20.65 6.64
C TYR A 195 20.49 -19.52 5.75
N HIS A 196 21.69 -19.70 5.21
CA HIS A 196 22.31 -18.69 4.35
C HIS A 196 21.79 -18.85 2.91
N THR A 197 21.37 -17.75 2.31
CA THR A 197 20.98 -17.66 0.90
C THR A 197 21.96 -16.78 0.15
N PRO A 198 22.43 -17.18 -1.05
CA PRO A 198 23.27 -16.29 -1.84
C PRO A 198 22.50 -15.02 -2.21
N SER A 199 23.11 -13.85 -2.03
CA SER A 199 22.50 -12.56 -2.38
C SER A 199 22.29 -12.45 -3.90
N HIS A 200 21.17 -11.84 -4.33
CA HIS A 200 20.80 -11.64 -5.75
C HIS A 200 20.82 -12.93 -6.61
N SER A 201 20.34 -14.04 -6.04
CA SER A 201 20.41 -15.36 -6.67
C SER A 201 19.13 -15.85 -7.34
N GLY A 202 18.04 -15.06 -7.37
CA GLY A 202 16.74 -15.53 -7.89
C GLY A 202 15.85 -16.22 -6.86
N ILE A 203 16.20 -16.19 -5.56
CA ILE A 203 15.37 -16.76 -4.49
C ILE A 203 14.20 -15.82 -4.19
N ARG A 204 13.00 -16.24 -4.57
CA ARG A 204 11.79 -15.40 -4.65
C ARG A 204 11.50 -14.58 -3.38
N TYR A 205 11.60 -15.21 -2.21
CA TYR A 205 11.27 -14.54 -0.94
C TYR A 205 12.42 -13.67 -0.40
N ASN A 206 13.67 -13.99 -0.75
CA ASN A 206 14.82 -13.15 -0.44
C ASN A 206 14.76 -11.86 -1.28
N GLU A 207 14.45 -11.96 -2.58
CA GLU A 207 14.28 -10.79 -3.45
C GLU A 207 13.12 -9.89 -2.99
N GLN A 208 12.03 -10.48 -2.49
CA GLN A 208 10.96 -9.71 -1.88
C GLN A 208 11.41 -8.97 -0.61
N ALA A 209 12.26 -9.58 0.22
CA ALA A 209 12.84 -8.92 1.39
C ALA A 209 13.79 -7.77 0.98
N ASP A 210 14.63 -7.95 -0.03
CA ASP A 210 15.50 -6.91 -0.62
C ASP A 210 14.69 -5.71 -1.13
N LEU A 211 13.67 -5.97 -1.96
CA LEU A 211 12.78 -4.94 -2.49
C LEU A 211 12.08 -4.17 -1.36
N LEU A 212 11.62 -4.89 -0.34
CA LEU A 212 10.98 -4.29 0.83
C LEU A 212 11.95 -3.43 1.65
N ALA A 213 13.19 -3.88 1.82
CA ALA A 213 14.25 -3.11 2.48
C ALA A 213 14.59 -1.84 1.70
N LYS A 214 14.74 -1.94 0.36
CA LYS A 214 15.00 -0.80 -0.53
C LYS A 214 13.86 0.20 -0.53
N ALA A 215 12.61 -0.28 -0.56
CA ALA A 215 11.44 0.56 -0.41
C ALA A 215 11.55 1.36 0.89
N ALA A 216 11.75 0.69 2.03
CA ALA A 216 11.80 1.31 3.36
C ALA A 216 12.85 2.44 3.53
N LEU A 217 13.88 2.54 2.68
CA LEU A 217 14.84 3.66 2.68
C LEU A 217 14.19 4.99 2.25
N ASN A 218 13.39 4.93 1.20
CA ASN A 218 12.72 6.09 0.63
C ASN A 218 11.28 6.21 1.11
N ASP A 219 10.77 5.12 1.70
CA ASP A 219 9.45 5.03 2.28
C ASP A 219 9.38 5.59 3.70
N LYS A 220 8.19 6.04 4.05
CA LYS A 220 7.82 6.66 5.34
C LYS A 220 6.70 5.87 6.04
N THR A 221 6.43 4.64 5.63
CA THR A 221 5.27 3.83 6.06
C THR A 221 5.67 2.70 7.02
N TYR A 222 4.83 2.42 8.02
CA TYR A 222 4.94 1.26 8.92
C TYR A 222 3.57 0.97 9.55
N ARG A 223 3.34 -0.27 10.03
CA ARG A 223 2.22 -0.67 10.88
C ARG A 223 2.75 -0.83 12.31
N THR A 224 2.23 -0.10 13.31
CA THR A 224 2.61 -0.35 14.72
C THR A 224 1.56 -1.17 15.43
N GLY A 225 1.91 -2.40 15.82
CA GLY A 225 1.27 -3.13 16.91
C GLY A 225 -0.17 -3.64 16.70
N ASN A 226 -0.69 -4.26 17.77
CA ASN A 226 -2.03 -4.87 17.85
C ASN A 226 -3.20 -3.85 17.87
N ASP A 227 -2.95 -2.55 17.74
CA ASP A 227 -3.97 -1.48 17.85
C ASP A 227 -4.53 -0.98 16.50
N GLY A 228 -3.93 -1.39 15.38
CA GLY A 228 -4.41 -1.04 14.04
C GLY A 228 -3.99 0.33 13.50
N SER A 229 -3.09 1.05 14.15
CA SER A 229 -2.62 2.36 13.69
C SER A 229 -1.96 2.33 12.28
N VAL A 230 -2.25 3.34 11.44
CA VAL A 230 -1.83 3.42 10.03
C VAL A 230 -1.15 4.76 9.71
N TYR A 231 0.07 4.67 9.16
CA TYR A 231 0.86 5.84 8.76
C TYR A 231 0.54 6.22 7.33
N ILE A 232 0.11 7.47 7.09
CA ILE A 232 -0.15 7.97 5.74
C ILE A 232 0.52 9.34 5.52
N VAL A 233 1.28 9.42 4.43
CA VAL A 233 2.24 10.50 4.17
C VAL A 233 1.65 11.52 3.20
N GLY A 234 1.86 12.82 3.42
CA GLY A 234 1.71 13.83 2.37
C GLY A 234 0.56 14.83 2.49
N ILE A 235 -0.11 14.95 3.65
CA ILE A 235 -1.18 15.95 3.85
C ILE A 235 -0.68 17.05 4.81
N SER A 236 -0.71 18.32 4.37
CA SER A 236 -0.32 19.48 5.17
C SER A 236 -1.33 19.78 6.28
N ILE A 237 -0.94 20.52 7.31
CA ILE A 237 -1.88 20.91 8.37
C ILE A 237 -3.02 21.78 7.83
N GLU A 238 -2.72 22.69 6.91
CA GLU A 238 -3.73 23.55 6.28
C GLU A 238 -4.75 22.70 5.50
N ARG A 239 -4.27 21.65 4.82
CA ARG A 239 -5.17 20.70 4.15
C ARG A 239 -5.97 19.87 5.15
N TRP A 240 -5.39 19.50 6.30
CA TRP A 240 -6.15 18.82 7.36
C TRP A 240 -7.30 19.65 7.89
N ASP A 241 -7.15 20.97 8.05
CA ASP A 241 -8.26 21.84 8.47
C ASP A 241 -9.44 21.73 7.49
N GLU A 242 -9.17 21.79 6.18
CA GLU A 242 -10.20 21.63 5.14
C GLU A 242 -10.82 20.22 5.15
N LEU A 243 -9.99 19.18 5.32
CA LEU A 243 -10.45 17.80 5.34
C LEU A 243 -11.27 17.47 6.59
N LEU A 244 -10.98 18.07 7.74
CA LEU A 244 -11.75 17.89 8.97
C LEU A 244 -13.17 18.42 8.82
N ASP A 245 -13.35 19.54 8.11
CA ASP A 245 -14.66 20.04 7.74
C ASP A 245 -15.40 19.04 6.84
N GLU A 246 -14.74 18.47 5.83
CA GLU A 246 -15.31 17.42 4.97
C GLU A 246 -15.71 16.16 5.77
N ILE A 247 -14.84 15.67 6.67
CA ILE A 247 -15.10 14.49 7.51
C ILE A 247 -16.30 14.73 8.42
N GLY A 248 -16.38 15.92 9.03
CA GLY A 248 -17.50 16.31 9.88
C GLY A 248 -18.84 16.36 9.14
N ASN A 249 -18.86 16.61 7.83
CA ASN A 249 -20.09 16.71 7.04
C ASN A 249 -20.75 15.36 6.75
N ILE A 250 -20.00 14.27 6.93
CA ILE A 250 -20.44 12.91 6.63
C ILE A 250 -21.17 12.29 7.84
N SER A 251 -20.97 12.81 9.06
CA SER A 251 -21.64 12.33 10.27
C SER A 251 -22.90 13.15 10.56
N GLY A 252 -24.04 12.47 10.72
CA GLY A 252 -25.21 13.08 11.38
C GLY A 252 -24.96 13.43 12.85
N ASN A 253 -23.82 12.99 13.41
CA ASN A 253 -23.36 13.21 14.78
C ASN A 253 -22.27 14.29 14.85
N GLU A 254 -22.18 14.93 16.02
CA GLU A 254 -21.21 15.99 16.29
C GLU A 254 -19.79 15.40 16.40
N LEU A 255 -18.98 15.66 15.38
CA LEU A 255 -17.56 15.30 15.34
C LEU A 255 -16.77 16.43 15.97
N ASN A 256 -16.06 16.13 17.05
CA ASN A 256 -15.22 17.09 17.76
C ASN A 256 -13.77 16.89 17.35
N PHE A 257 -13.06 17.99 17.11
CA PHE A 257 -11.62 17.92 16.92
C PHE A 257 -10.90 19.04 17.66
N GLU A 258 -9.67 18.76 18.07
CA GLU A 258 -8.78 19.68 18.77
C GLU A 258 -7.42 19.66 18.07
N ILE A 259 -6.86 20.85 17.81
CA ILE A 259 -5.51 21.00 17.25
C ILE A 259 -4.61 21.53 18.35
N ILE A 260 -3.58 20.76 18.68
CA ILE A 260 -2.62 21.04 19.74
C ILE A 260 -1.27 21.36 19.10
N ASP A 261 -0.75 22.56 19.36
CA ASP A 261 0.62 22.91 19.00
C ASP A 261 1.61 22.17 19.91
N ILE A 262 2.52 21.43 19.28
CA ILE A 262 3.63 20.72 19.92
C ILE A 262 4.93 21.47 19.58
N LYS A 263 6.00 21.25 20.37
CA LYS A 263 7.32 21.85 20.12
C LYS A 263 7.83 21.53 18.70
N ASP A 264 8.66 22.45 18.19
CA ASP A 264 9.33 22.35 16.88
C ASP A 264 8.36 22.30 15.67
N GLY A 265 7.22 22.99 15.78
CA GLY A 265 6.17 23.11 14.75
C GLY A 265 5.56 21.79 14.33
N HIS A 266 5.54 20.84 15.25
CA HIS A 266 4.69 19.67 15.18
C HIS A 266 3.29 20.07 15.67
N LYS A 267 2.25 19.58 15.01
CA LYS A 267 0.85 19.76 15.44
C LYS A 267 0.20 18.42 15.65
N ARG A 268 -0.62 18.29 16.68
CA ARG A 268 -1.40 17.08 16.94
C ARG A 268 -2.88 17.41 16.82
N ILE A 269 -3.56 16.73 15.91
CA ILE A 269 -5.00 16.78 15.76
C ILE A 269 -5.58 15.60 16.51
N ILE A 270 -6.55 15.82 17.38
CA ILE A 270 -7.33 14.77 18.01
C ILE A 270 -8.74 14.88 17.46
N ILE A 271 -9.25 13.80 16.89
CA ILE A 271 -10.60 13.71 16.32
C ILE A 271 -11.37 12.68 17.14
N GLN A 272 -12.58 13.04 17.56
CA GLN A 272 -13.43 12.21 18.38
C GLN A 272 -14.85 12.13 17.83
N LEU A 273 -15.36 10.91 17.72
CA LEU A 273 -16.73 10.60 17.33
C LEU A 273 -17.28 9.59 18.35
N ALA A 274 -18.24 10.02 19.17
CA ALA A 274 -18.72 9.25 20.32
C ALA A 274 -17.56 8.78 21.23
N SER A 275 -17.40 7.47 21.43
CA SER A 275 -16.30 6.87 22.21
C SER A 275 -15.00 6.69 21.44
N ASP A 276 -15.04 6.80 20.10
CA ASP A 276 -13.89 6.52 19.24
C ASP A 276 -13.01 7.75 19.07
N LYS A 277 -11.70 7.52 19.05
CA LYS A 277 -10.68 8.56 18.96
C LYS A 277 -9.65 8.21 17.90
N VAL A 278 -9.37 9.18 17.05
CA VAL A 278 -8.25 9.15 16.09
C VAL A 278 -7.34 10.34 16.35
N THR A 279 -6.03 10.12 16.37
CA THR A 279 -5.01 11.14 16.60
C THR A 279 -4.15 11.27 15.36
N ILE A 280 -4.03 12.47 14.80
CA ILE A 280 -3.18 12.77 13.66
C ILE A 280 -2.00 13.60 14.15
N ASN A 281 -0.78 13.07 14.10
CA ASN A 281 0.44 13.84 14.39
C ASN A 281 1.00 14.40 13.08
N ASN A 282 0.92 15.72 12.88
CA ASN A 282 1.43 16.44 11.73
C ASN A 282 2.82 17.04 12.06
N TYR A 283 3.81 16.74 11.23
CA TYR A 283 5.20 17.18 11.41
C TYR A 283 5.56 18.26 10.38
N HIS A 284 6.56 19.11 10.70
CA HIS A 284 7.02 20.30 9.94
C HIS A 284 7.25 20.11 8.41
N ASN A 285 7.27 18.86 7.91
CA ASN A 285 7.54 18.49 6.53
C ASN A 285 6.37 17.70 5.87
N ILE A 286 5.11 18.13 6.09
CA ILE A 286 3.91 17.65 5.36
C ILE A 286 3.57 16.18 5.62
N ASN A 287 4.09 15.59 6.71
CA ASN A 287 3.81 14.20 7.06
C ASN A 287 2.83 14.16 8.21
N SER A 288 1.72 13.45 8.00
CA SER A 288 0.77 13.15 9.06
C SER A 288 0.89 11.70 9.49
N TYR A 289 0.61 11.44 10.75
CA TYR A 289 0.57 10.10 11.29
C TYR A 289 -0.77 9.87 11.99
N ILE A 290 -1.57 8.92 11.49
CA ILE A 290 -2.92 8.64 11.94
C ILE A 290 -2.92 7.44 12.90
N GLN A 291 -3.32 7.67 14.13
CA GLN A 291 -3.39 6.69 15.20
C GLN A 291 -4.81 6.52 15.66
N GLY A 292 -5.28 5.28 15.72
CA GLY A 292 -6.61 4.97 16.25
C GLY A 292 -6.94 3.51 16.01
N ASN A 293 -8.07 3.09 16.56
CA ASN A 293 -8.56 1.75 16.33
C ASN A 293 -9.05 1.61 14.88
N SER A 294 -8.35 0.80 14.07
CA SER A 294 -8.64 0.59 12.64
C SER A 294 -10.02 0.00 12.35
N ASN A 295 -10.68 -0.57 13.36
CA ASN A 295 -12.00 -1.17 13.25
C ASN A 295 -13.13 -0.17 13.52
N THR A 296 -12.81 1.11 13.71
CA THR A 296 -13.81 2.14 13.99
C THR A 296 -14.22 2.88 12.73
N GLU A 297 -15.49 3.26 12.68
CA GLU A 297 -16.05 4.06 11.59
C GLU A 297 -15.26 5.36 11.37
N LEU A 298 -14.86 6.01 12.47
CA LEU A 298 -14.08 7.24 12.42
C LEU A 298 -12.74 7.04 11.69
N PHE A 299 -12.05 5.93 11.97
CA PHE A 299 -10.76 5.65 11.34
C PHE A 299 -10.91 5.39 9.84
N SER A 300 -11.88 4.56 9.45
CA SER A 300 -12.12 4.25 8.03
C SER A 300 -12.51 5.50 7.24
N ARG A 301 -13.37 6.37 7.81
CA ARG A 301 -13.74 7.66 7.20
C ARG A 301 -12.52 8.56 6.96
N ILE A 302 -11.57 8.59 7.89
CA ILE A 302 -10.33 9.36 7.74
C ILE A 302 -9.47 8.75 6.64
N VAL A 303 -9.32 7.43 6.60
CA VAL A 303 -8.55 6.74 5.54
C VAL A 303 -9.16 7.01 4.15
N ASP A 304 -10.48 6.97 4.00
CA ASP A 304 -11.17 7.26 2.72
C ASP A 304 -10.89 8.67 2.20
N VAL A 305 -10.90 9.66 3.10
CA VAL A 305 -10.51 11.04 2.76
C VAL A 305 -9.07 11.10 2.31
N VAL A 306 -8.18 10.48 3.07
CA VAL A 306 -6.76 10.52 2.78
C VAL A 306 -6.45 9.88 1.43
N ILE A 307 -7.04 8.72 1.12
CA ILE A 307 -6.89 8.04 -0.18
C ILE A 307 -7.34 8.95 -1.33
N SER A 308 -8.44 9.68 -1.17
CA SER A 308 -8.92 10.60 -2.20
C SER A 308 -7.95 11.76 -2.50
N GLU A 309 -7.00 12.05 -1.60
CA GLU A 309 -6.02 13.13 -1.77
C GLU A 309 -4.67 12.68 -2.35
N VAL A 310 -4.47 11.38 -2.56
CA VAL A 310 -3.19 10.85 -3.06
C VAL A 310 -3.04 11.17 -4.55
N ASN A 311 -2.09 12.02 -4.92
CA ASN A 311 -1.89 12.42 -6.33
C ASN A 311 -1.18 11.36 -7.20
N ASP A 312 -0.98 10.15 -6.68
CA ASP A 312 -0.19 9.08 -7.27
C ASP A 312 -0.92 7.74 -7.03
N GLU A 313 -1.41 7.14 -8.11
CA GLU A 313 -2.29 5.98 -8.05
C GLU A 313 -1.57 4.73 -7.51
N ASP A 314 -0.28 4.59 -7.80
CA ASP A 314 0.54 3.48 -7.29
C ASP A 314 0.61 3.54 -5.76
N LYS A 315 0.70 4.75 -5.21
CA LYS A 315 0.70 4.99 -3.76
C LYS A 315 -0.65 4.71 -3.11
N VAL A 316 -1.77 4.82 -3.83
CA VAL A 316 -3.09 4.43 -3.29
C VAL A 316 -3.10 2.94 -2.95
N VAL A 317 -2.55 2.11 -3.84
CA VAL A 317 -2.47 0.66 -3.64
C VAL A 317 -1.51 0.33 -2.50
N GLU A 318 -0.38 1.03 -2.39
CA GLU A 318 0.54 0.88 -1.26
C GLU A 318 -0.12 1.22 0.08
N VAL A 319 -0.84 2.35 0.17
CA VAL A 319 -1.56 2.77 1.39
C VAL A 319 -2.63 1.74 1.77
N LEU A 320 -3.40 1.24 0.80
CA LEU A 320 -4.44 0.23 1.02
C LEU A 320 -3.85 -1.12 1.44
N ASN A 321 -2.72 -1.53 0.86
CA ASN A 321 -1.97 -2.73 1.26
C ASN A 321 -1.48 -2.62 2.70
N VAL A 322 -0.98 -1.45 3.11
CA VAL A 322 -0.57 -1.20 4.49
C VAL A 322 -1.78 -1.25 5.43
N TYR A 323 -2.88 -0.59 5.08
CA TYR A 323 -4.10 -0.55 5.90
C TYR A 323 -4.73 -1.93 6.10
N HIS A 324 -4.87 -2.70 5.02
CA HIS A 324 -5.51 -4.01 5.06
C HIS A 324 -4.53 -5.17 5.29
N ALA A 325 -3.24 -4.89 5.43
CA ALA A 325 -2.17 -5.88 5.53
C ALA A 325 -2.20 -6.92 4.39
N LEU A 326 -2.38 -6.45 3.16
CA LEU A 326 -2.34 -7.27 1.95
C LEU A 326 -1.16 -6.87 1.06
N THR A 327 -1.00 -7.64 0.00
CA THR A 327 0.15 -7.58 -0.91
C THR A 327 -0.33 -7.61 -2.36
N ILE A 328 -1.40 -6.87 -2.65
CA ILE A 328 -1.97 -6.77 -3.99
C ILE A 328 -1.08 -5.85 -4.83
N THR A 329 -0.67 -6.29 -6.02
CA THR A 329 0.18 -5.47 -6.88
C THR A 329 -0.64 -4.39 -7.59
N VAL A 330 0.01 -3.29 -7.98
CA VAL A 330 -0.63 -2.21 -8.75
C VAL A 330 -1.26 -2.78 -10.03
N GLU A 331 -0.54 -3.64 -10.75
CA GLU A 331 -1.00 -4.23 -12.01
C GLU A 331 -2.24 -5.12 -11.80
N GLN A 332 -2.34 -5.81 -10.66
CA GLN A 332 -3.52 -6.59 -10.31
C GLN A 332 -4.75 -5.68 -10.10
N ILE A 333 -4.57 -4.55 -9.42
CA ILE A 333 -5.63 -3.56 -9.20
C ILE A 333 -6.04 -2.92 -10.52
N GLU A 334 -5.09 -2.47 -11.33
CA GLU A 334 -5.37 -1.85 -12.63
C GLU A 334 -6.13 -2.80 -13.57
N ARG A 335 -5.75 -4.08 -13.58
CA ARG A 335 -6.45 -5.12 -14.36
C ARG A 335 -7.88 -5.30 -13.89
N GLU A 336 -8.11 -5.40 -12.59
CA GLU A 336 -9.46 -5.54 -12.04
C GLU A 336 -10.29 -4.25 -12.21
N PHE A 337 -9.67 -3.08 -12.11
CA PHE A 337 -10.31 -1.80 -12.37
C PHE A 337 -10.81 -1.72 -13.82
N THR A 338 -9.94 -2.04 -14.78
CA THR A 338 -10.28 -2.05 -16.21
C THR A 338 -11.37 -3.08 -16.53
N LYS A 339 -11.38 -4.21 -15.81
CA LYS A 339 -12.40 -5.25 -15.97
C LYS A 339 -13.76 -4.84 -15.40
N LEU A 340 -13.79 -4.15 -14.27
CA LEU A 340 -15.01 -3.78 -13.56
C LEU A 340 -15.64 -2.47 -14.07
N ILE A 341 -14.81 -1.51 -14.50
CA ILE A 341 -15.26 -0.22 -15.04
C ILE A 341 -14.57 0.08 -16.39
N PRO A 342 -14.77 -0.76 -17.43
CA PRO A 342 -14.06 -0.64 -18.71
C PRO A 342 -14.30 0.67 -19.47
N ASN A 343 -15.38 1.40 -19.17
CA ASN A 343 -15.72 2.66 -19.85
C ASN A 343 -15.19 3.91 -19.11
N TYR A 344 -14.44 3.74 -18.01
CA TYR A 344 -13.82 4.86 -17.32
C TYR A 344 -12.80 5.55 -18.24
N PRO A 345 -12.84 6.90 -18.41
CA PRO A 345 -11.99 7.60 -19.37
C PRO A 345 -10.52 7.66 -18.90
N LEU A 346 -9.61 7.17 -19.74
CA LEU A 346 -8.16 7.09 -19.47
C LEU A 346 -7.47 8.45 -19.26
N MET A 347 -8.00 9.52 -19.85
CA MET A 347 -7.31 10.83 -19.95
C MET A 347 -8.05 11.99 -19.25
N SER A 348 -9.18 11.76 -18.58
CA SER A 348 -10.03 12.84 -18.06
C SER A 348 -10.52 12.66 -16.62
N GLY A 349 -9.84 11.84 -15.83
CA GLY A 349 -10.28 11.58 -14.46
C GLY A 349 -9.93 12.71 -13.50
N ASP A 350 -10.94 13.21 -12.78
CA ASP A 350 -10.71 13.74 -11.45
C ASP A 350 -9.96 12.67 -10.64
N ILE A 351 -8.69 12.93 -10.33
CA ILE A 351 -7.80 11.96 -9.66
C ILE A 351 -8.40 11.50 -8.33
N LYS A 352 -9.14 12.38 -7.64
CA LYS A 352 -9.77 12.06 -6.35
C LYS A 352 -10.86 11.02 -6.53
N HIS A 353 -11.68 11.20 -7.57
CA HIS A 353 -12.72 10.24 -7.92
C HIS A 353 -12.13 8.90 -8.38
N LYS A 354 -11.05 8.94 -9.17
CA LYS A 354 -10.34 7.72 -9.58
C LYS A 354 -9.82 6.94 -8.37
N ASN A 355 -9.21 7.61 -7.40
CA ASN A 355 -8.71 6.98 -6.18
C ASN A 355 -9.82 6.33 -5.36
N MET A 356 -10.99 6.97 -5.29
CA MET A 356 -12.16 6.39 -4.63
C MET A 356 -12.64 5.12 -5.34
N LEU A 357 -12.66 5.12 -6.67
CA LEU A 357 -13.00 3.92 -7.45
C LEU A 357 -11.93 2.82 -7.30
N LEU A 358 -10.64 3.18 -7.26
CA LEU A 358 -9.54 2.26 -6.98
C LEU A 358 -9.69 1.61 -5.60
N ALA A 359 -10.05 2.38 -4.57
CA ALA A 359 -10.33 1.85 -3.24
C ALA A 359 -11.53 0.90 -3.24
N ALA A 360 -12.61 1.22 -3.97
CA ALA A 360 -13.75 0.33 -4.13
C ALA A 360 -13.35 -0.99 -4.82
N VAL A 361 -12.58 -0.92 -5.91
CA VAL A 361 -12.06 -2.09 -6.63
C VAL A 361 -11.14 -2.92 -5.73
N TYR A 362 -10.23 -2.29 -5.00
CA TYR A 362 -9.36 -2.94 -4.03
C TYR A 362 -10.17 -3.71 -2.99
N ASN A 363 -11.24 -3.11 -2.46
CA ASN A 363 -12.12 -3.75 -1.49
C ASN A 363 -12.79 -5.04 -2.01
N THR A 364 -12.93 -5.21 -3.33
CA THR A 364 -13.41 -6.47 -3.93
C THR A 364 -12.41 -7.61 -3.79
N LEU A 365 -11.11 -7.30 -3.71
CA LEU A 365 -10.02 -8.25 -3.66
C LEU A 365 -9.59 -8.62 -2.24
N LEU A 366 -10.09 -7.91 -1.24
CA LEU A 366 -9.81 -8.17 0.17
C LEU A 366 -10.06 -9.63 0.53
N LYS A 367 -9.17 -10.25 1.29
CA LYS A 367 -9.35 -11.61 1.81
C LYS A 367 -9.18 -11.56 3.33
N GLY A 368 -9.91 -12.42 4.04
CA GLY A 368 -9.82 -12.52 5.49
C GLY A 368 -11.11 -12.14 6.22
N TYR A 369 -11.08 -12.37 7.53
CA TYR A 369 -12.20 -12.10 8.42
C TYR A 369 -12.15 -10.67 8.96
N MET A 370 -13.29 -9.98 8.93
CA MET A 370 -13.53 -8.73 9.66
C MET A 370 -14.85 -8.89 10.42
N PRO A 371 -14.95 -8.43 11.68
CA PRO A 371 -16.20 -8.50 12.45
C PRO A 371 -17.30 -7.60 11.86
N ASP A 372 -16.91 -6.55 11.10
CA ASP A 372 -17.81 -5.65 10.39
C ASP A 372 -17.17 -5.23 9.05
N TYR A 373 -17.86 -5.55 7.95
CA TYR A 373 -17.46 -5.24 6.58
C TYR A 373 -18.15 -3.99 6.01
N THR A 374 -19.00 -3.31 6.79
CA THR A 374 -19.76 -2.13 6.34
C THR A 374 -18.84 -1.04 5.78
N GLN A 375 -17.70 -0.84 6.43
CA GLN A 375 -16.67 0.11 6.02
C GLN A 375 -16.13 -0.11 4.60
N LEU A 376 -16.20 -1.34 4.06
CA LEU A 376 -15.74 -1.61 2.70
C LEU A 376 -16.61 -0.92 1.65
N LEU A 377 -17.84 -0.53 2.03
CA LEU A 377 -18.78 0.15 1.15
C LEU A 377 -18.54 1.67 1.06
N HIS A 378 -17.79 2.28 1.98
CA HIS A 378 -17.65 3.75 2.03
C HIS A 378 -17.11 4.39 0.74
N PRO A 379 -16.10 3.81 0.05
CA PRO A 379 -15.68 4.36 -1.23
C PRO A 379 -16.81 4.40 -2.27
N THR A 380 -17.74 3.44 -2.22
CA THR A 380 -18.92 3.42 -3.11
C THR A 380 -19.95 4.49 -2.72
N PHE A 381 -20.12 4.82 -1.44
CA PHE A 381 -21.00 5.90 -1.01
C PHE A 381 -20.53 7.24 -1.57
N ARG A 382 -19.24 7.52 -1.42
CA ARG A 382 -18.61 8.73 -1.95
C ARG A 382 -18.70 8.79 -3.48
N ALA A 383 -18.45 7.67 -4.16
CA ALA A 383 -18.56 7.62 -5.61
C ALA A 383 -20.00 7.91 -6.07
N MET A 384 -21.02 7.38 -5.38
CA MET A 384 -22.42 7.74 -5.67
C MET A 384 -22.69 9.23 -5.50
N GLU A 385 -22.17 9.86 -4.43
CA GLU A 385 -22.27 11.30 -4.23
C GLU A 385 -21.64 12.09 -5.37
N TYR A 386 -20.43 11.70 -5.79
CA TYR A 386 -19.75 12.30 -6.93
C TYR A 386 -20.63 12.27 -8.18
N TYR A 387 -21.18 11.12 -8.55
CA TYR A 387 -22.04 11.02 -9.73
C TYR A 387 -23.35 11.81 -9.57
N LEU A 388 -23.94 11.84 -8.37
CA LEU A 388 -25.11 12.66 -8.09
C LEU A 388 -24.78 14.15 -8.25
N HIS A 389 -23.63 14.62 -7.76
CA HIS A 389 -23.15 15.97 -7.99
C HIS A 389 -22.98 16.26 -9.49
N ARG A 390 -22.29 15.38 -10.22
CA ARG A 390 -22.06 15.57 -11.67
C ARG A 390 -23.37 15.68 -12.46
N ILE A 391 -24.37 14.88 -12.15
CA ILE A 391 -25.65 14.91 -12.85
C ILE A 391 -26.48 16.11 -12.40
N LEU A 392 -26.69 16.28 -11.10
CA LEU A 392 -27.59 17.29 -10.57
C LEU A 392 -27.04 18.71 -10.70
N TYR A 393 -25.74 18.91 -10.47
CA TYR A 393 -25.10 20.23 -10.59
C TYR A 393 -24.76 20.54 -12.05
N ASP A 394 -23.93 19.72 -12.71
CA ASP A 394 -23.41 20.11 -14.04
C ASP A 394 -24.44 20.02 -15.16
N LYS A 395 -25.39 19.08 -15.09
CA LYS A 395 -26.42 18.91 -16.14
C LYS A 395 -27.73 19.62 -15.80
N GLU A 396 -28.16 19.55 -14.54
CA GLU A 396 -29.47 20.06 -14.11
C GLU A 396 -29.42 21.40 -13.36
N GLY A 397 -28.22 21.96 -13.15
CA GLY A 397 -28.02 23.29 -12.55
C GLY A 397 -28.49 23.40 -11.09
N LYS A 398 -28.57 22.29 -10.35
CA LYS A 398 -29.06 22.27 -8.96
C LYS A 398 -27.97 22.63 -7.97
N SER A 399 -28.33 23.34 -6.90
CA SER A 399 -27.44 23.54 -5.75
C SER A 399 -27.37 22.27 -4.92
N THR A 400 -26.37 21.44 -5.19
CA THR A 400 -26.19 20.13 -4.55
C THR A 400 -25.50 20.17 -3.19
N THR A 401 -25.14 21.35 -2.70
CA THR A 401 -24.58 21.57 -1.36
C THR A 401 -25.39 22.64 -0.62
N LYS A 402 -25.41 22.55 0.71
CA LYS A 402 -26.01 23.54 1.60
C LYS A 402 -25.08 23.83 2.79
N THR A 403 -24.95 25.09 3.16
CA THR A 403 -24.12 25.53 4.28
C THR A 403 -25.00 25.95 5.45
N ASN A 404 -24.69 25.44 6.65
CA ASN A 404 -25.41 25.82 7.86
C ASN A 404 -24.90 27.15 8.43
N LYS A 405 -25.58 27.64 9.48
CA LYS A 405 -25.25 28.90 10.18
C LYS A 405 -23.84 28.95 10.81
N HIS A 406 -23.16 27.80 10.92
CA HIS A 406 -21.81 27.67 11.47
C HIS A 406 -20.75 27.52 10.37
N GLY A 407 -21.10 27.73 9.08
CA GLY A 407 -20.17 27.60 7.96
C GLY A 407 -19.96 26.16 7.46
N LYS A 408 -20.65 25.17 8.05
CA LYS A 408 -20.48 23.75 7.73
C LYS A 408 -21.33 23.36 6.51
N SER A 409 -20.70 22.81 5.47
CA SER A 409 -21.35 22.38 4.23
C SER A 409 -21.96 20.97 4.36
N SER A 410 -22.93 20.60 3.56
CA SER A 410 -23.48 19.23 3.53
C SER A 410 -24.14 18.96 2.19
N ASN A 411 -24.26 17.68 1.83
CA ASN A 411 -24.93 17.28 0.61
C ASN A 411 -26.41 17.70 0.64
N ASN A 412 -26.88 18.22 -0.48
CA ASN A 412 -28.25 18.63 -0.70
C ASN A 412 -28.80 17.91 -1.93
N PHE A 413 -29.33 16.70 -1.72
CA PHE A 413 -29.98 15.91 -2.77
C PHE A 413 -31.50 15.83 -2.60
N SER A 414 -32.12 16.89 -2.07
CA SER A 414 -33.56 17.01 -1.84
C SER A 414 -34.36 17.29 -3.13
N PHE A 415 -34.03 16.58 -4.21
CA PHE A 415 -34.65 16.71 -5.54
C PHE A 415 -35.40 15.44 -5.96
N PHE A 416 -35.72 14.59 -5.00
CA PHE A 416 -36.38 13.31 -5.21
C PHE A 416 -37.58 13.17 -4.27
N SER A 417 -38.66 12.61 -4.80
CA SER A 417 -39.84 12.21 -4.04
C SER A 417 -39.88 10.70 -3.93
N TYR A 418 -40.33 10.20 -2.78
CA TYR A 418 -40.61 8.77 -2.61
C TYR A 418 -42.01 8.45 -3.13
N ASP A 419 -42.13 7.40 -3.93
CA ASP A 419 -43.41 6.82 -4.33
C ASP A 419 -43.68 5.54 -3.56
N ASP A 420 -44.72 5.57 -2.71
CA ASP A 420 -45.15 4.42 -1.90
C ASP A 420 -45.57 3.21 -2.75
N THR A 421 -46.01 3.43 -3.99
CA THR A 421 -46.49 2.37 -4.89
C THR A 421 -45.33 1.55 -5.44
N SER A 422 -44.34 2.23 -6.03
CA SER A 422 -43.13 1.58 -6.55
C SER A 422 -42.07 1.28 -5.48
N LYS A 423 -42.25 1.82 -4.26
CA LYS A 423 -41.27 1.78 -3.16
C LYS A 423 -39.89 2.31 -3.59
N SER A 424 -39.91 3.38 -4.37
CA SER A 424 -38.69 3.95 -4.96
C SER A 424 -38.76 5.47 -5.02
N TYR A 425 -37.59 6.08 -5.05
CA TYR A 425 -37.44 7.52 -5.26
C TYR A 425 -37.42 7.86 -6.75
N PHE A 426 -38.02 9.00 -7.09
CA PHE A 426 -37.98 9.55 -8.44
C PHE A 426 -37.62 11.04 -8.39
N TYR A 427 -36.86 11.48 -9.38
CA TYR A 427 -36.50 12.88 -9.56
C TYR A 427 -37.75 13.72 -9.80
N ASN A 428 -37.95 14.76 -8.99
CA ASN A 428 -39.21 15.50 -8.90
C ASN A 428 -39.08 16.97 -9.34
N SER A 429 -37.95 17.33 -9.95
CA SER A 429 -37.64 18.69 -10.37
C SER A 429 -37.72 18.85 -11.88
N ASN A 430 -37.71 20.10 -12.37
CA ASN A 430 -37.58 20.38 -13.81
C ASN A 430 -36.36 19.64 -14.37
N CYS A 431 -36.58 18.86 -15.42
CA CYS A 431 -35.64 17.88 -15.95
C CYS A 431 -35.23 18.22 -17.39
N SER A 432 -33.93 18.33 -17.65
CA SER A 432 -33.37 18.46 -19.01
C SER A 432 -32.77 17.16 -19.55
N LEU A 433 -32.62 16.14 -18.68
CA LEU A 433 -32.13 14.82 -19.02
C LEU A 433 -33.06 14.06 -19.97
N ASN A 434 -32.48 13.26 -20.86
CA ASN A 434 -33.25 12.31 -21.67
C ASN A 434 -33.74 11.13 -20.82
N SER A 435 -34.60 10.28 -21.39
CA SER A 435 -35.21 9.16 -20.64
C SER A 435 -34.20 8.17 -20.06
N ASN A 436 -33.07 7.91 -20.74
CA ASN A 436 -32.04 6.99 -20.24
C ASN A 436 -31.24 7.63 -19.10
N GLU A 437 -30.86 8.89 -19.24
CA GLU A 437 -30.17 9.68 -18.21
C GLU A 437 -31.03 9.83 -16.94
N LEU A 438 -32.33 10.11 -17.10
CA LEU A 438 -33.27 10.23 -15.98
C LEU A 438 -33.49 8.87 -15.28
N ASN A 439 -33.59 7.78 -16.06
CA ASN A 439 -33.69 6.44 -15.48
C ASN A 439 -32.44 6.09 -14.67
N TYR A 440 -31.26 6.39 -15.20
CA TYR A 440 -30.00 6.23 -14.49
C TYR A 440 -29.95 7.05 -13.19
N LEU A 441 -30.32 8.34 -13.25
CA LEU A 441 -30.34 9.21 -12.08
C LEU A 441 -31.24 8.65 -10.97
N ASN A 442 -32.43 8.16 -11.32
CA ASN A 442 -33.33 7.52 -10.35
C ASN A 442 -32.72 6.25 -9.76
N ARG A 443 -32.13 5.37 -10.58
CA ARG A 443 -31.45 4.15 -10.10
C ARG A 443 -30.30 4.49 -9.16
N LEU A 444 -29.46 5.46 -9.52
CA LEU A 444 -28.36 5.95 -8.71
C LEU A 444 -28.83 6.47 -7.35
N TYR A 445 -29.84 7.33 -7.33
CA TYR A 445 -30.36 7.88 -6.08
C TYR A 445 -31.01 6.81 -5.20
N ASN A 446 -31.74 5.85 -5.78
CA ASN A 446 -32.28 4.72 -5.03
C ASN A 446 -31.18 3.86 -4.41
N LYS A 447 -30.13 3.52 -5.16
CA LYS A 447 -28.97 2.77 -4.62
C LYS A 447 -28.28 3.55 -3.50
N TYR A 448 -28.09 4.85 -3.70
CA TYR A 448 -27.54 5.76 -2.69
C TYR A 448 -28.40 5.80 -1.42
N SER A 449 -29.72 5.93 -1.53
CA SER A 449 -30.63 5.96 -0.39
C SER A 449 -30.65 4.62 0.36
N GLN A 450 -30.74 3.51 -0.37
CA GLN A 450 -30.78 2.15 0.18
C GLN A 450 -29.49 1.77 0.90
N MET A 451 -28.33 2.22 0.41
CA MET A 451 -27.04 1.87 1.00
C MET A 451 -26.57 2.90 2.02
N ARG A 452 -26.74 4.20 1.79
CA ARG A 452 -26.23 5.19 2.74
C ARG A 452 -27.06 5.26 4.02
N HIS A 453 -28.39 5.21 3.94
CA HIS A 453 -29.24 5.42 5.12
C HIS A 453 -29.06 4.36 6.22
N PRO A 454 -28.98 3.04 5.91
CA PRO A 454 -28.78 2.01 6.94
C PRO A 454 -27.35 1.95 7.48
N TYR A 455 -26.36 2.31 6.66
CA TYR A 455 -24.93 2.08 6.95
C TYR A 455 -24.15 3.36 7.33
N SER A 456 -24.77 4.55 7.33
CA SER A 456 -24.08 5.82 7.63
C SER A 456 -24.66 6.59 8.84
N HIS A 457 -25.67 6.04 9.52
CA HIS A 457 -26.30 6.65 10.68
C HIS A 457 -26.34 5.68 11.86
N THR A 458 -25.71 6.03 12.98
CA THR A 458 -26.05 5.47 14.29
C THR A 458 -27.34 6.17 14.76
N PRO A 459 -28.49 5.50 14.86
CA PRO A 459 -29.67 6.13 15.47
C PRO A 459 -29.36 6.46 16.93
N ALA A 460 -29.83 7.62 17.39
CA ALA A 460 -29.51 8.15 18.71
C ALA A 460 -29.95 7.27 19.90
N LEU A 461 -30.72 6.19 19.66
CA LEU A 461 -31.37 5.40 20.71
C LEU A 461 -31.55 3.88 20.41
N ASP A 462 -30.99 3.30 19.35
CA ASP A 462 -31.20 1.87 19.04
C ASP A 462 -29.89 1.07 18.84
N ILE A 463 -29.95 -0.20 19.29
CA ILE A 463 -28.84 -1.16 19.39
C ILE A 463 -28.43 -1.78 18.03
N ASP A 464 -29.23 -1.60 16.97
CA ASP A 464 -28.96 -2.23 15.66
C ASP A 464 -28.58 -1.18 14.60
N VAL A 465 -27.28 -0.87 14.52
CA VAL A 465 -26.70 -0.37 13.26
C VAL A 465 -26.73 -1.53 12.27
N ALA A 466 -27.24 -1.33 11.06
CA ALA A 466 -27.15 -2.36 10.03
C ALA A 466 -25.66 -2.62 9.77
N ILE A 467 -25.20 -3.85 10.00
CA ILE A 467 -23.80 -4.24 9.78
C ILE A 467 -23.73 -5.28 8.67
N VAL A 468 -22.74 -5.15 7.79
CA VAL A 468 -22.42 -6.19 6.81
C VAL A 468 -21.49 -7.19 7.48
N THR A 469 -22.01 -8.38 7.78
CA THR A 469 -21.27 -9.43 8.51
C THR A 469 -20.55 -10.41 7.60
N SER A 470 -20.74 -10.30 6.29
CA SER A 470 -20.19 -11.19 5.28
C SER A 470 -19.36 -10.43 4.25
N ILE A 471 -18.11 -10.86 4.06
CA ILE A 471 -17.26 -10.34 2.98
C ILE A 471 -17.90 -10.57 1.61
N THR A 472 -18.64 -11.66 1.43
CA THR A 472 -19.33 -11.95 0.16
C THR A 472 -20.44 -10.94 -0.10
N GLU A 473 -21.21 -10.59 0.93
CA GLU A 473 -22.25 -9.57 0.83
C GLU A 473 -21.65 -8.19 0.53
N ALA A 474 -20.62 -7.79 1.27
CA ALA A 474 -19.90 -6.54 1.02
C ALA A 474 -19.37 -6.46 -0.41
N ARG A 475 -18.71 -7.53 -0.89
CA ARG A 475 -18.21 -7.60 -2.27
C ARG A 475 -19.32 -7.48 -3.30
N ASN A 476 -20.44 -8.19 -3.12
CA ASN A 476 -21.56 -8.12 -4.06
C ASN A 476 -22.14 -6.70 -4.12
N LEU A 477 -22.31 -6.05 -2.97
CA LEU A 477 -22.77 -4.66 -2.91
C LEU A 477 -21.81 -3.70 -3.61
N ILE A 478 -20.49 -3.90 -3.45
CA ILE A 478 -19.48 -3.10 -4.15
C ILE A 478 -19.54 -3.34 -5.65
N LEU A 479 -19.60 -4.60 -6.08
CA LEU A 479 -19.66 -4.97 -7.51
C LEU A 479 -20.89 -4.38 -8.19
N ASP A 480 -22.05 -4.42 -7.53
CA ASP A 480 -23.27 -3.78 -8.03
C ASP A 480 -23.08 -2.27 -8.24
N CYS A 481 -22.42 -1.59 -7.28
CA CYS A 481 -22.10 -0.17 -7.39
C CYS A 481 -21.13 0.10 -8.54
N LEU A 482 -20.06 -0.67 -8.67
CA LEU A 482 -19.07 -0.53 -9.74
C LEU A 482 -19.69 -0.71 -11.12
N GLN A 483 -20.61 -1.67 -11.27
CA GLN A 483 -21.39 -1.84 -12.50
C GLN A 483 -22.22 -0.58 -12.81
N LEU A 484 -22.93 -0.05 -11.81
CA LEU A 484 -23.71 1.18 -11.97
C LEU A 484 -22.80 2.37 -12.35
N PHE A 485 -21.61 2.47 -11.76
CA PHE A 485 -20.63 3.52 -12.10
C PHE A 485 -20.09 3.39 -13.51
N ASN A 486 -19.87 2.17 -13.99
CA ASN A 486 -19.50 1.93 -15.38
C ASN A 486 -20.60 2.38 -16.35
N GLU A 487 -21.88 2.15 -16.01
CA GLU A 487 -23.02 2.60 -16.83
C GLU A 487 -23.08 4.12 -16.97
N TYR A 488 -22.65 4.90 -15.96
CA TYR A 488 -22.55 6.37 -16.07
C TYR A 488 -21.74 6.79 -17.30
N TYR A 489 -20.58 6.19 -17.50
CA TYR A 489 -19.70 6.48 -18.63
C TYR A 489 -20.21 5.94 -19.96
N ILE A 490 -21.28 5.13 -19.97
CA ILE A 490 -21.95 4.75 -21.22
C ILE A 490 -23.05 5.78 -21.54
N ILE A 491 -23.76 6.25 -20.52
CA ILE A 491 -24.95 7.07 -20.67
C ILE A 491 -24.62 8.55 -20.84
N PHE A 492 -23.56 9.04 -20.17
CA PHE A 492 -23.20 10.46 -20.09
C PHE A 492 -21.90 10.83 -20.84
N ASN A 493 -21.26 9.88 -21.53
CA ASN A 493 -20.07 10.13 -22.38
C ASN A 493 -20.42 10.78 -23.71
#